data_AF-A0A2D0HM61-F1
#
_entry.id   AF-A0A2D0HM61-F1
#
_cell.length_a   1.000
_cell.length_b   1.000
_cell.length_c   1.000
_cell.angle_alpha   90.00
_cell.angle_beta   90.00
_cell.angle_gamma   90.00
#
_symmetry.space_group_name_H-M   'P 1'
#
loop_
_entity.id
_entity.type
_entity.pdbx_description
1 polymer ?
#
loop_
_entity_poly.entity_id
_entity_poly.type
_entity_poly.pdbx_seq_one_letter_code
_entity_poly.pdbx_strand_id
1 'polypeptide(L)'
;MKVAVQQEDLQLLAKTLQEQLLVEVSTAEVFEVKCVVNKGELMILTQHASDVIVDAQLIFAVIEEVLQSLAPHKEQRVQCFLRVFGEQLPYTKCFLALKPTGGWVAEGDEEVISPSSSLTYSPLINESEEEKEEELFDPFADVPNLSASKPGFQVKPILLGAALVGIIVLGGGAYLLTRPCVMSECKEIQNAKQLKTKSPQLMRHAKSEKELVAVQQQLATASADLNVIPSWSPRYQLSQELKASLSGRAEKINQVVKALQTASLATQKVQNPASSLEELQTRQHLWRQAIAPLESISSSSELYGLVQGKLLNYRVRLHAVNQQIFIEEKWLNKLTAAKGVAVAAEKREAAAKSLNDWQKAQSTWLVVINALNTIPRNSVGYQEAQKLLVDYKPKLVLVRDRATKEQLAVKTYQQARITANQAKVYEQQNQWQAAAIYWEQALQTAKKVPQDSLYYTQAQSLIEPYSATLKQAQEKLQVVSSLQQTRTDLDKTCINGIRICTFSIDNAEIIVRLTPEYDQIRQNNLANPYSKNSDTAVDVTNHLQILREALAVIGENANLSLFLYDSQSQVIYTRTLGG
;
A
#
# COMPACT_ATOMS: atom_id res chain seq x y z
N MET A 1 9.73 -7.04 12.30
CA MET A 1 10.54 -8.28 12.17
C MET A 1 11.25 -8.18 10.82
N LYS A 2 12.59 -8.13 10.81
CA LYS A 2 13.42 -7.87 9.62
C LYS A 2 13.11 -8.91 8.53
N VAL A 3 12.92 -8.45 7.30
CA VAL A 3 12.84 -9.29 6.09
C VAL A 3 14.18 -9.97 5.92
N ALA A 4 14.33 -11.16 6.51
CA ALA A 4 15.37 -12.09 6.14
C ALA A 4 14.95 -12.72 4.81
N VAL A 5 15.32 -12.10 3.69
CA VAL A 5 15.70 -12.90 2.53
C VAL A 5 16.74 -13.87 3.09
N GLN A 6 16.41 -15.16 3.19
CA GLN A 6 17.22 -16.09 3.96
C GLN A 6 18.62 -16.06 3.37
N GLN A 7 19.64 -15.78 4.19
CA GLN A 7 21.03 -15.75 3.74
C GLN A 7 21.43 -17.05 3.03
N GLU A 8 20.74 -18.14 3.37
CA GLU A 8 20.73 -19.44 2.69
C GLU A 8 20.35 -19.35 1.19
N ASP A 9 19.35 -18.56 0.80
CA ASP A 9 18.91 -18.40 -0.60
C ASP A 9 19.96 -17.67 -1.44
N LEU A 10 20.65 -16.68 -0.86
CA LEU A 10 21.72 -15.95 -1.51
C LEU A 10 23.00 -16.78 -1.65
N GLN A 11 23.32 -17.57 -0.62
CA GLN A 11 24.40 -18.55 -0.68
C GLN A 11 24.11 -19.64 -1.74
N LEU A 12 22.84 -20.08 -1.84
CA LEU A 12 22.42 -21.04 -2.84
C LEU A 12 22.53 -20.49 -4.27
N LEU A 13 22.10 -19.24 -4.49
CA LEU A 13 22.24 -18.55 -5.76
C LEU A 13 23.71 -18.38 -6.14
N ALA A 14 24.55 -17.92 -5.20
CA ALA A 14 25.98 -17.76 -5.39
C ALA A 14 26.64 -19.08 -5.81
N LYS A 15 26.34 -20.18 -5.09
CA LYS A 15 26.83 -21.51 -5.44
C LYS A 15 26.37 -21.99 -6.81
N THR A 16 25.11 -21.73 -7.18
CA THR A 16 24.55 -22.11 -8.49
C THR A 16 25.26 -21.36 -9.63
N LEU A 17 25.46 -20.05 -9.48
CA LEU A 17 26.18 -19.24 -10.45
C LEU A 17 27.65 -19.66 -10.58
N GLN A 18 28.30 -19.96 -9.45
CA GLN A 18 29.67 -20.45 -9.42
C GLN A 18 29.81 -21.80 -10.14
N GLU A 19 28.89 -22.74 -9.91
CA GLU A 19 28.85 -24.03 -10.59
C GLU A 19 28.61 -23.88 -12.10
N GLN A 20 27.74 -22.96 -12.54
CA GLN A 20 27.50 -22.73 -13.97
C GLN A 20 28.70 -22.10 -14.67
N LEU A 21 29.34 -21.11 -14.03
CA LEU A 21 30.56 -20.49 -14.56
C LEU A 21 31.69 -21.51 -14.72
N LEU A 22 31.80 -22.46 -13.79
CA LEU A 22 32.76 -23.58 -13.90
C LEU A 22 32.48 -24.50 -15.11
N VAL A 23 31.21 -24.68 -15.49
CA VAL A 23 30.83 -25.55 -16.62
C VAL A 23 31.01 -24.83 -17.97
N GLU A 24 30.57 -23.58 -18.08
CA GLU A 24 30.48 -22.89 -19.37
C GLU A 24 31.75 -22.13 -19.75
N VAL A 25 32.52 -21.63 -18.78
CA VAL A 25 33.72 -20.82 -19.06
C VAL A 25 34.97 -21.71 -19.24
N SER A 26 34.91 -22.99 -18.87
CA SER A 26 35.90 -24.04 -19.19
C SER A 26 37.37 -23.63 -19.05
N THR A 27 37.71 -22.88 -18.01
CA THR A 27 39.08 -22.72 -17.52
C THR A 27 39.25 -23.58 -16.27
N ALA A 28 40.43 -24.17 -16.07
CA ALA A 28 40.69 -25.15 -15.02
C ALA A 28 40.70 -24.58 -13.58
N GLU A 29 39.95 -23.50 -13.31
CA GLU A 29 40.14 -22.58 -12.17
C GLU A 29 38.83 -22.10 -11.53
N VAL A 30 38.92 -21.68 -10.26
CA VAL A 30 37.80 -21.47 -9.34
C VAL A 30 37.37 -19.99 -9.33
N PHE A 31 36.18 -19.69 -9.86
CA PHE A 31 35.49 -18.42 -9.57
C PHE A 31 34.90 -18.45 -8.16
N GLU A 32 34.95 -17.33 -7.43
CA GLU A 32 34.19 -17.15 -6.19
C GLU A 32 33.04 -16.18 -6.46
N VAL A 33 31.81 -16.63 -6.25
CA VAL A 33 30.62 -15.79 -6.45
C VAL A 33 30.01 -15.42 -5.11
N LYS A 34 29.64 -14.15 -4.94
CA LYS A 34 28.92 -13.62 -3.77
C LYS A 34 27.67 -12.89 -4.22
N CYS A 35 26.54 -13.22 -3.60
CA CYS A 35 25.26 -12.59 -3.88
C CYS A 35 24.76 -11.86 -2.64
N VAL A 36 24.36 -10.61 -2.79
CA VAL A 36 23.78 -9.79 -1.71
C VAL A 36 22.58 -9.00 -2.22
N VAL A 37 21.63 -8.70 -1.33
CA VAL A 37 20.51 -7.79 -1.65
C VAL A 37 20.74 -6.48 -0.92
N ASN A 38 20.92 -5.40 -1.68
CA ASN A 38 21.09 -4.05 -1.13
C ASN A 38 20.02 -3.13 -1.69
N LYS A 39 19.30 -2.42 -0.82
CA LYS A 39 18.19 -1.51 -1.18
C LYS A 39 17.12 -2.12 -2.10
N GLY A 40 16.94 -3.45 -2.06
CA GLY A 40 15.97 -4.18 -2.90
C GLY A 40 16.50 -4.60 -4.27
N GLU A 41 17.76 -4.31 -4.60
CA GLU A 41 18.44 -4.77 -5.81
C GLU A 41 19.35 -5.95 -5.49
N LEU A 42 19.42 -6.92 -6.41
CA LEU A 42 20.34 -8.05 -6.31
C LEU A 42 21.70 -7.62 -6.87
N MET A 43 22.75 -7.76 -6.08
CA MET A 43 24.13 -7.52 -6.48
C MET A 43 24.90 -8.85 -6.47
N ILE A 44 25.61 -9.12 -7.57
CA ILE A 44 26.40 -10.34 -7.76
C ILE A 44 27.84 -9.92 -7.98
N LEU A 45 28.74 -10.36 -7.12
CA LEU A 45 30.18 -10.18 -7.26
C LEU A 45 30.79 -11.50 -7.68
N THR A 46 31.47 -11.52 -8.82
CA THR A 46 32.29 -12.64 -9.28
C THR A 46 33.76 -12.27 -9.12
N GLN A 47 34.52 -13.11 -8.43
CA GLN A 47 35.95 -12.92 -8.21
C GLN A 47 36.75 -14.03 -8.92
N HIS A 48 37.92 -13.67 -9.44
CA HIS A 48 38.88 -14.61 -10.04
C HIS A 48 40.31 -14.27 -9.63
N ALA A 49 41.26 -15.20 -9.78
CA ALA A 49 42.67 -14.95 -9.47
C ALA A 49 43.33 -14.02 -10.51
N SER A 50 44.41 -13.34 -10.13
CA SER A 50 45.07 -12.30 -10.93
C SER A 50 45.75 -12.79 -12.21
N ASP A 51 46.03 -14.08 -12.27
CA ASP A 51 46.62 -14.79 -13.41
C ASP A 51 45.57 -15.28 -14.43
N VAL A 52 44.28 -15.12 -14.13
CA VAL A 52 43.18 -15.53 -15.01
C VAL A 52 42.79 -14.41 -15.96
N ILE A 53 42.92 -14.67 -17.27
CA ILE A 53 42.35 -13.80 -18.30
C ILE A 53 40.87 -14.15 -18.44
N VAL A 54 40.00 -13.18 -18.15
CA VAL A 54 38.56 -13.40 -18.08
C VAL A 54 37.84 -12.66 -19.20
N ASP A 55 37.00 -13.36 -19.94
CA ASP A 55 36.01 -12.74 -20.82
C ASP A 55 34.79 -12.30 -20.00
N ALA A 56 34.77 -11.02 -19.67
CA ALA A 56 33.69 -10.41 -18.89
C ALA A 56 32.31 -10.54 -19.57
N GLN A 57 32.25 -10.50 -20.91
CA GLN A 57 30.97 -10.60 -21.63
C GLN A 57 30.40 -12.00 -21.51
N LEU A 58 31.25 -13.02 -21.67
CA LEU A 58 30.85 -14.41 -21.47
C LEU A 58 30.34 -14.64 -20.04
N ILE A 59 31.07 -14.20 -19.01
CA ILE A 59 30.63 -14.35 -17.62
C ILE A 59 29.27 -13.71 -17.37
N PHE A 60 29.06 -12.49 -17.86
CA PHE A 60 27.78 -11.82 -17.66
C PHE A 60 26.64 -12.50 -18.43
N ALA A 61 26.91 -13.07 -19.61
CA ALA A 61 25.92 -13.85 -20.35
C ALA A 61 25.51 -15.12 -19.59
N VAL A 62 26.47 -15.86 -19.02
CA VAL A 62 26.17 -17.05 -18.18
C VAL A 62 25.34 -16.65 -16.95
N ILE A 63 25.71 -15.57 -16.27
CA ILE A 63 24.95 -15.06 -15.13
C ILE A 63 23.52 -14.68 -15.54
N GLU A 64 23.37 -14.00 -16.67
CA GLU A 64 22.06 -13.62 -17.21
C GLU A 64 21.19 -14.85 -17.52
N GLU A 65 21.73 -15.85 -18.21
CA GLU A 65 21.01 -17.08 -18.55
C GLU A 65 20.51 -17.82 -17.31
N VAL A 66 21.37 -17.97 -16.30
CA VAL A 66 20.99 -18.59 -15.02
C VAL A 66 19.88 -17.79 -14.36
N LEU A 67 19.99 -16.46 -14.30
CA LEU A 67 18.98 -15.61 -13.67
C LEU A 67 17.64 -15.62 -14.43
N GLN A 68 17.66 -15.63 -15.76
CA GLN A 68 16.47 -15.75 -16.59
C GLN A 68 15.76 -17.09 -16.37
N SER A 69 16.52 -18.18 -16.22
CA SER A 69 15.96 -19.51 -15.90
C SER A 69 15.32 -19.57 -14.50
N LEU A 70 15.80 -18.76 -13.56
CA LEU A 70 15.35 -18.73 -12.17
C LEU A 70 14.15 -17.81 -11.93
N ALA A 71 13.93 -16.81 -12.79
CA ALA A 71 12.89 -15.81 -12.61
C ALA A 71 12.24 -15.33 -13.93
N PRO A 72 11.52 -16.19 -14.66
CA PRO A 72 10.92 -15.84 -15.97
C PRO A 72 9.78 -14.81 -15.92
N HIS A 73 9.42 -14.28 -14.73
CA HIS A 73 8.18 -13.52 -14.52
C HIS A 73 8.34 -12.19 -13.75
N LYS A 74 9.56 -11.66 -13.57
CA LYS A 74 9.76 -10.35 -12.93
C LYS A 74 10.81 -9.51 -13.63
N GLU A 75 10.49 -8.24 -13.89
CA GLU A 75 11.50 -7.21 -14.12
C GLU A 75 12.24 -6.96 -12.81
N GLN A 76 13.46 -7.49 -12.72
CA GLN A 76 14.37 -7.23 -11.61
C GLN A 76 15.66 -6.65 -12.19
N ARG A 77 16.09 -5.50 -11.67
CA ARG A 77 17.40 -4.92 -11.99
C ARG A 77 18.45 -5.64 -11.16
N VAL A 78 19.43 -6.22 -11.85
CA VAL A 78 20.55 -6.94 -11.22
C VAL A 78 21.84 -6.23 -11.59
N GLN A 79 22.69 -5.98 -10.58
CA GLN A 79 24.02 -5.42 -10.79
C GLN A 79 25.04 -6.54 -10.66
N CYS A 80 25.87 -6.73 -11.69
CA CYS A 80 26.95 -7.70 -11.65
C CYS A 80 28.29 -6.98 -11.66
N PHE A 81 29.22 -7.47 -10.85
CA PHE A 81 30.56 -6.93 -10.67
C PHE A 81 31.59 -8.02 -10.87
N LEU A 82 32.69 -7.69 -11.52
CA LEU A 82 33.81 -8.59 -11.71
C LEU A 82 35.08 -7.97 -11.09
N ARG A 83 35.80 -8.77 -10.32
CA ARG A 83 36.93 -8.31 -9.53
C ARG A 83 38.05 -9.36 -9.49
N VAL A 84 39.29 -8.90 -9.37
CA VAL A 84 40.42 -9.78 -9.07
C VAL A 84 40.44 -10.07 -7.57
N PHE A 85 40.76 -11.30 -7.16
CA PHE A 85 40.85 -11.67 -5.75
C PHE A 85 41.88 -10.80 -5.02
N GLY A 86 41.50 -10.22 -3.87
CA GLY A 86 42.36 -9.32 -3.08
C GLY A 86 42.25 -7.83 -3.45
N GLU A 87 41.72 -7.48 -4.62
CA GLU A 87 41.46 -6.09 -4.99
C GLU A 87 40.21 -5.55 -4.29
N GLN A 88 40.19 -4.25 -3.97
CA GLN A 88 39.01 -3.63 -3.33
C GLN A 88 37.93 -3.29 -4.36
N LEU A 89 38.31 -2.80 -5.54
CA LEU A 89 37.37 -2.31 -6.55
C LEU A 89 37.17 -3.32 -7.69
N PRO A 90 35.92 -3.54 -8.14
CA PRO A 90 35.66 -4.31 -9.35
C PRO A 90 36.17 -3.54 -10.57
N TYR A 91 36.84 -4.24 -11.49
CA TYR A 91 37.36 -3.63 -12.71
C TYR A 91 36.32 -3.58 -13.83
N THR A 92 35.23 -4.34 -13.71
CA THR A 92 34.09 -4.22 -14.63
C THR A 92 32.75 -4.42 -13.91
N LYS A 93 31.70 -3.82 -14.46
CA LYS A 93 30.32 -3.93 -13.97
C LYS A 93 29.33 -3.98 -15.12
N CYS A 94 28.22 -4.69 -14.94
CA CYS A 94 27.10 -4.67 -15.87
C CYS A 94 25.76 -4.55 -15.13
N PHE A 95 24.75 -4.09 -15.88
CA PHE A 95 23.37 -4.04 -15.42
C PHE A 95 22.54 -4.98 -16.28
N LEU A 96 21.90 -5.95 -15.65
CA LEU A 96 21.01 -6.89 -16.32
C LEU A 96 19.56 -6.51 -16.00
N ALA A 97 18.76 -6.40 -17.07
CA ALA A 97 17.31 -6.20 -16.99
C ALA A 97 16.63 -7.49 -17.41
N LEU A 98 16.21 -8.29 -16.42
CA LEU A 98 15.54 -9.57 -16.69
C LEU A 98 14.15 -9.30 -17.31
N LYS A 99 13.94 -9.73 -18.54
CA LYS A 99 12.65 -9.57 -19.23
C LYS A 99 11.70 -10.74 -18.87
N PRO A 100 10.40 -10.47 -18.65
CA PRO A 100 9.42 -11.53 -18.50
C PRO A 100 9.30 -12.31 -19.81
N THR A 101 9.48 -13.63 -19.77
CA THR A 101 9.33 -14.46 -20.96
C THR A 101 7.90 -15.01 -21.02
N GLY A 102 7.07 -14.42 -21.88
CA GLY A 102 5.73 -14.93 -22.18
C GLY A 102 4.97 -14.07 -23.18
N GLY A 103 4.70 -14.61 -24.37
CA GLY A 103 3.70 -14.09 -25.30
C GLY A 103 3.92 -14.49 -26.75
N TRP A 104 2.97 -15.24 -27.30
CA TRP A 104 2.88 -15.65 -28.70
C TRP A 104 2.87 -14.46 -29.67
N VAL A 105 3.31 -14.79 -30.88
CA VAL A 105 3.29 -13.98 -32.11
C VAL A 105 1.89 -13.40 -32.37
N ALA A 106 1.85 -12.09 -32.60
CA ALA A 106 0.87 -11.46 -33.47
C ALA A 106 1.65 -10.56 -34.42
N GLU A 107 1.63 -10.91 -35.70
CA GLU A 107 2.07 -10.06 -36.81
C GLU A 107 1.24 -8.78 -36.84
N GLY A 108 1.91 -7.67 -37.14
CA GLY A 108 1.32 -6.35 -37.39
C GLY A 108 2.43 -5.31 -37.50
N ASP A 109 2.79 -4.99 -38.74
CA ASP A 109 3.75 -3.96 -39.14
C ASP A 109 3.40 -2.56 -38.59
N GLU A 110 4.38 -1.80 -38.09
CA GLU A 110 4.80 -0.49 -38.65
C GLU A 110 5.93 0.18 -37.83
N GLU A 111 6.97 0.56 -38.58
CA GLU A 111 7.98 1.65 -38.49
C GLU A 111 8.67 2.15 -37.19
N VAL A 112 10.02 2.01 -37.25
CA VAL A 112 11.10 3.02 -37.08
C VAL A 112 11.13 3.91 -35.82
N ILE A 113 12.26 3.86 -35.09
CA ILE A 113 13.25 4.95 -34.88
C ILE A 113 14.27 4.47 -33.83
N SER A 114 15.54 4.34 -34.25
CA SER A 114 16.71 4.32 -33.36
C SER A 114 16.90 5.69 -32.70
N PRO A 115 17.54 5.77 -31.53
CA PRO A 115 18.88 6.36 -31.62
C PRO A 115 19.92 5.71 -30.69
N SER A 116 21.08 5.47 -31.27
CA SER A 116 22.36 5.52 -30.57
C SER A 116 22.56 6.90 -29.95
N SER A 117 23.13 6.97 -28.75
CA SER A 117 23.91 8.13 -28.31
C SER A 117 24.89 7.72 -27.22
N SER A 118 26.12 7.52 -27.66
CA SER A 118 27.34 7.82 -26.91
C SER A 118 27.31 9.29 -26.47
N LEU A 119 27.58 9.55 -25.18
CA LEU A 119 28.04 10.86 -24.75
C LEU A 119 29.26 10.71 -23.85
N THR A 120 30.39 11.03 -24.45
CA THR A 120 31.63 11.48 -23.84
C THR A 120 31.34 12.74 -23.02
N TYR A 121 31.72 12.76 -21.75
CA TYR A 121 31.88 14.01 -20.99
C TYR A 121 33.04 13.88 -20.02
N SER A 122 34.12 14.59 -20.33
CA SER A 122 35.18 14.95 -19.38
C SER A 122 34.85 16.33 -18.80
N PRO A 123 35.11 16.57 -17.51
CA PRO A 123 35.50 17.90 -17.11
C PRO A 123 36.85 17.92 -16.36
N LEU A 124 37.53 19.03 -16.65
CA LEU A 124 38.80 19.55 -16.17
C LEU A 124 38.78 19.82 -14.65
N ILE A 125 39.95 19.66 -14.03
CA ILE A 125 40.33 20.00 -12.66
C ILE A 125 40.33 21.52 -12.44
N ASN A 126 39.77 22.02 -11.32
CA ASN A 126 40.55 22.78 -10.32
C ASN A 126 39.81 22.98 -8.98
N GLU A 127 40.63 23.12 -7.95
CA GLU A 127 40.44 22.85 -6.52
C GLU A 127 39.68 23.94 -5.73
N SER A 128 39.02 23.52 -4.65
CA SER A 128 39.10 24.18 -3.33
C SER A 128 38.55 23.25 -2.24
N GLU A 129 39.40 22.97 -1.27
CA GLU A 129 39.22 22.11 -0.10
C GLU A 129 38.10 22.59 0.84
N GLU A 130 37.30 21.67 1.39
CA GLU A 130 37.25 21.36 2.84
C GLU A 130 36.11 20.38 3.19
N GLU A 131 36.48 19.34 3.95
CA GLU A 131 35.68 18.59 4.94
C GLU A 131 34.52 17.67 4.50
N LYS A 132 34.83 16.38 4.33
CA LYS A 132 34.47 15.29 5.28
C LYS A 132 34.81 13.93 4.65
N GLU A 133 35.70 13.19 5.29
CA GLU A 133 35.93 11.77 5.01
C GLU A 133 34.63 10.99 5.26
N GLU A 134 33.91 10.65 4.19
CA GLU A 134 32.94 9.56 4.21
C GLU A 134 33.70 8.25 4.08
N GLU A 135 33.61 7.43 5.13
CA GLU A 135 34.13 6.07 5.15
C GLU A 135 33.67 5.28 3.92
N LEU A 136 34.65 4.79 3.18
CA LEU A 136 34.57 3.82 2.10
C LEU A 136 33.81 2.57 2.59
N PHE A 137 32.51 2.54 2.37
CA PHE A 137 31.65 1.42 2.75
C PHE A 137 31.85 0.26 1.76
N ASP A 138 32.72 -0.70 2.07
CA ASP A 138 32.81 -2.01 1.40
C ASP A 138 31.69 -2.93 1.94
N PRO A 139 30.63 -3.21 1.17
CA PRO A 139 29.50 -4.02 1.62
C PRO A 139 29.86 -5.50 1.87
N PHE A 140 31.10 -5.93 1.57
CA PHE A 140 31.56 -7.31 1.63
C PHE A 140 32.63 -7.57 2.71
N ALA A 141 32.99 -6.56 3.53
CA ALA A 141 34.11 -6.66 4.47
C ALA A 141 33.90 -7.60 5.67
N ASP A 142 32.66 -7.93 6.05
CA ASP A 142 32.35 -8.70 7.26
C ASP A 142 31.72 -10.08 6.99
N VAL A 143 32.45 -10.99 6.34
CA VAL A 143 32.07 -12.41 6.30
C VAL A 143 33.29 -13.29 6.65
N PRO A 144 33.20 -14.19 7.65
CA PRO A 144 34.34 -15.02 8.04
C PRO A 144 34.75 -16.01 6.94
N ASN A 145 36.04 -16.04 6.62
CA ASN A 145 36.66 -17.06 5.79
C ASN A 145 36.74 -18.40 6.56
N LEU A 146 36.11 -19.45 6.04
CA LEU A 146 36.29 -20.82 6.54
C LEU A 146 37.11 -21.64 5.54
N SER A 147 38.43 -21.55 5.68
CA SER A 147 39.37 -22.53 5.12
C SER A 147 40.10 -23.27 6.25
N ALA A 148 39.89 -24.59 6.24
CA ALA A 148 40.74 -25.67 6.72
C ALA A 148 41.25 -25.67 8.18
N SER A 149 40.77 -26.66 8.94
CA SER A 149 41.51 -27.25 10.07
C SER A 149 41.15 -28.74 10.20
N LYS A 150 42.15 -29.62 10.09
CA LYS A 150 42.14 -31.02 10.55
C LYS A 150 42.46 -31.04 12.05
N PRO A 151 41.87 -31.96 12.84
CA PRO A 151 42.64 -33.15 13.30
C PRO A 151 41.72 -34.40 13.34
N GLY A 152 42.18 -35.65 13.26
CA GLY A 152 43.20 -36.33 14.06
C GLY A 152 42.50 -37.51 14.78
N PHE A 153 42.41 -38.65 14.11
CA PHE A 153 41.76 -39.86 14.64
C PHE A 153 42.72 -40.56 15.62
N GLN A 154 42.30 -40.77 16.87
CA GLN A 154 42.98 -41.67 17.81
C GLN A 154 42.03 -42.80 18.21
N VAL A 155 42.38 -44.03 17.81
CA VAL A 155 41.75 -45.27 18.27
C VAL A 155 42.70 -45.93 19.27
N LYS A 156 42.20 -46.28 20.46
CA LYS A 156 42.93 -47.12 21.41
C LYS A 156 42.66 -48.59 21.10
N PRO A 157 43.66 -49.49 21.11
CA PRO A 157 43.43 -50.92 21.13
C PRO A 157 43.20 -51.40 22.57
N ILE A 158 42.25 -52.31 22.76
CA ILE A 158 42.16 -53.12 23.99
C ILE A 158 42.47 -54.57 23.61
N LEU A 159 43.44 -55.12 24.34
CA LEU A 159 44.01 -56.46 24.20
C LEU A 159 43.08 -57.57 24.69
N LEU A 160 43.28 -58.75 24.10
CA LEU A 160 42.74 -60.05 24.47
C LEU A 160 43.04 -60.42 25.95
N GLY A 161 42.08 -61.13 26.55
CA GLY A 161 42.31 -62.08 27.64
C GLY A 161 41.59 -63.39 27.33
N ALA A 162 42.34 -64.50 27.28
CA ALA A 162 41.87 -65.86 26.99
C ALA A 162 41.70 -66.68 28.27
N ALA A 163 40.68 -67.55 28.31
CA ALA A 163 40.63 -68.85 29.03
C ALA A 163 39.28 -69.53 28.70
N LEU A 164 39.25 -70.57 27.86
CA LEU A 164 39.38 -72.03 28.12
C LEU A 164 38.03 -72.77 28.24
N VAL A 165 37.82 -73.64 27.25
CA VAL A 165 37.30 -75.02 27.28
C VAL A 165 35.83 -75.29 27.64
N GLY A 166 35.14 -75.85 26.66
CA GLY A 166 34.03 -76.78 26.82
C GLY A 166 33.96 -77.73 25.61
N ILE A 167 34.44 -78.96 25.77
CA ILE A 167 34.36 -80.06 24.81
C ILE A 167 32.92 -80.56 24.74
N ILE A 168 32.29 -80.56 23.56
CA ILE A 168 31.14 -81.43 23.25
C ILE A 168 31.27 -82.00 21.83
N VAL A 169 31.68 -83.27 21.82
CA VAL A 169 31.14 -84.41 21.04
C VAL A 169 31.21 -84.35 19.50
N LEU A 170 32.14 -85.17 19.00
CA LEU A 170 32.16 -85.83 17.70
C LEU A 170 30.80 -86.48 17.37
N GLY A 171 30.14 -85.99 16.32
CA GLY A 171 28.88 -86.57 15.84
C GLY A 171 28.21 -85.77 14.72
N GLY A 172 28.97 -85.32 13.71
CA GLY A 172 28.40 -84.56 12.58
C GLY A 172 29.34 -84.35 11.40
N GLY A 173 30.41 -85.14 11.28
CA GLY A 173 31.50 -84.90 10.33
C GLY A 173 31.17 -85.11 8.85
N ALA A 174 30.04 -85.74 8.51
CA ALA A 174 29.69 -86.05 7.12
C ALA A 174 28.72 -85.04 6.46
N TYR A 175 28.01 -84.21 7.23
CA TYR A 175 27.00 -83.29 6.67
C TYR A 175 27.50 -81.84 6.51
N LEU A 176 28.67 -81.51 7.05
CA LEU A 176 29.28 -80.18 6.91
C LEU A 176 30.22 -80.06 5.70
N LEU A 177 30.66 -81.20 5.13
CA LEU A 177 31.54 -81.26 3.95
C LEU A 177 30.78 -81.28 2.62
N THR A 178 29.44 -81.38 2.64
CA THR A 178 28.60 -81.39 1.43
C THR A 178 28.13 -80.00 1.01
N ARG A 179 28.51 -78.93 1.72
CA ARG A 179 28.16 -77.56 1.32
C ARG A 179 29.07 -77.07 0.18
N PRO A 180 28.51 -76.49 -0.90
CA PRO A 180 29.22 -76.18 -2.15
C PRO A 180 30.36 -75.14 -2.03
N CYS A 181 30.60 -74.54 -0.86
CA CYS A 181 31.70 -73.59 -0.65
C CYS A 181 32.94 -74.18 0.06
N VAL A 182 32.95 -75.48 0.38
CA VAL A 182 34.08 -76.14 1.09
C VAL A 182 35.01 -76.92 0.15
N MET A 183 34.49 -77.50 -0.95
CA MET A 183 35.27 -78.35 -1.88
C MET A 183 35.19 -77.92 -3.36
N SER A 184 34.38 -76.90 -3.71
CA SER A 184 34.19 -76.38 -5.09
C SER A 184 34.23 -74.84 -5.17
N GLU A 185 34.12 -74.27 -6.39
CA GLU A 185 33.91 -72.83 -6.59
C GLU A 185 32.64 -72.37 -5.84
N CYS A 186 32.76 -71.34 -4.99
CA CYS A 186 31.64 -70.80 -4.22
C CYS A 186 30.92 -69.76 -5.07
N LYS A 187 29.78 -70.14 -5.63
CA LYS A 187 28.98 -69.34 -6.57
C LYS A 187 28.60 -67.98 -5.97
N GLU A 188 28.34 -67.94 -4.67
CA GLU A 188 28.00 -66.74 -3.90
C GLU A 188 29.16 -65.74 -3.88
N ILE A 189 30.40 -66.19 -3.66
CA ILE A 189 31.59 -65.34 -3.73
C ILE A 189 31.87 -64.89 -5.16
N GLN A 190 31.67 -65.76 -6.15
CA GLN A 190 31.87 -65.41 -7.56
C GLN A 190 30.88 -64.33 -8.02
N ASN A 191 29.59 -64.48 -7.67
CA ASN A 191 28.55 -63.50 -7.94
C ASN A 191 28.85 -62.17 -7.23
N ALA A 192 29.24 -62.21 -5.94
CA ALA A 192 29.58 -61.02 -5.17
C ALA A 192 30.81 -60.29 -5.75
N LYS A 193 31.85 -61.02 -6.20
CA LYS A 193 33.01 -60.43 -6.89
C LYS A 193 32.62 -59.80 -8.21
N GLN A 194 31.83 -60.49 -9.03
CA GLN A 194 31.35 -59.97 -10.31
C GLN A 194 30.52 -58.69 -10.10
N LEU A 195 29.65 -58.69 -9.10
CA LEU A 195 28.82 -57.53 -8.78
C LEU A 195 29.63 -56.37 -8.19
N LYS A 196 30.67 -56.63 -7.38
CA LYS A 196 31.62 -55.62 -6.93
C LYS A 196 32.33 -54.93 -8.10
N THR A 197 32.61 -55.64 -9.18
CA THR A 197 33.25 -55.07 -10.39
C THR A 197 32.25 -54.35 -11.30
N LYS A 198 31.03 -54.89 -11.47
CA LYS A 198 30.02 -54.32 -12.38
C LYS A 198 29.24 -53.15 -11.79
N SER A 199 28.99 -53.13 -10.48
CA SER A 199 28.15 -52.11 -9.84
C SER A 199 28.58 -50.65 -10.06
N PRO A 200 29.88 -50.28 -10.10
CA PRO A 200 30.27 -48.91 -10.41
C PRO A 200 29.76 -48.44 -11.79
N GLN A 201 29.81 -49.30 -12.81
CA GLN A 201 29.29 -48.97 -14.14
C GLN A 201 27.76 -48.90 -14.15
N LEU A 202 27.09 -49.84 -13.48
CA LEU A 202 25.62 -49.82 -13.34
C LEU A 202 25.14 -48.55 -12.63
N MET A 203 25.88 -48.09 -11.62
CA MET A 203 25.59 -46.82 -10.91
C MET A 203 25.80 -45.59 -11.80
N ARG A 204 26.89 -45.54 -12.58
CA ARG A 204 27.16 -44.43 -13.53
C ARG A 204 26.14 -44.34 -14.65
N HIS A 205 25.64 -45.49 -15.12
CA HIS A 205 24.67 -45.55 -16.22
C HIS A 205 23.22 -45.43 -15.76
N ALA A 206 22.94 -45.51 -14.46
CA ALA A 206 21.59 -45.37 -13.93
C ALA A 206 21.06 -43.94 -14.18
N LYS A 207 19.97 -43.84 -14.95
CA LYS A 207 19.33 -42.56 -15.29
C LYS A 207 18.09 -42.27 -14.44
N SER A 208 17.61 -43.27 -13.68
CA SER A 208 16.34 -43.19 -12.96
C SER A 208 16.43 -43.80 -11.56
N GLU A 209 15.52 -43.36 -10.68
CA GLU A 209 15.32 -43.96 -9.35
C GLU A 209 15.08 -45.48 -9.46
N LYS A 210 14.25 -45.90 -10.43
CA LYS A 210 13.90 -47.30 -10.65
C LYS A 210 15.13 -48.17 -10.97
N GLU A 211 16.05 -47.66 -11.79
CA GLU A 211 17.31 -48.34 -12.10
C GLU A 211 18.21 -48.44 -10.86
N LEU A 212 18.31 -47.37 -10.06
CA LEU A 212 19.07 -47.38 -8.81
C LEU A 212 18.50 -48.38 -7.79
N VAL A 213 17.17 -48.45 -7.64
CA VAL A 213 16.51 -49.42 -6.77
C VAL A 213 16.83 -50.86 -7.21
N ALA A 214 16.86 -51.12 -8.52
CA ALA A 214 17.23 -52.45 -9.02
C ALA A 214 18.69 -52.82 -8.68
N VAL A 215 19.63 -51.88 -8.82
CA VAL A 215 21.05 -52.08 -8.44
C VAL A 215 21.20 -52.24 -6.92
N GLN A 216 20.49 -51.44 -6.13
CA GLN A 216 20.44 -51.56 -4.67
C GLN A 216 19.98 -52.96 -4.25
N GLN A 217 18.88 -53.45 -4.84
CA GLN A 217 18.32 -54.77 -4.53
C GLN A 217 19.31 -55.88 -4.86
N GLN A 218 19.96 -55.82 -6.03
CA GLN A 218 20.98 -56.81 -6.40
C GLN A 218 22.17 -56.82 -5.42
N LEU A 219 22.64 -55.65 -4.99
CA LEU A 219 23.74 -55.53 -4.02
C LEU A 219 23.32 -56.03 -2.63
N ALA A 220 22.11 -55.71 -2.19
CA ALA A 220 21.56 -56.14 -0.90
C ALA A 220 21.37 -57.66 -0.86
N THR A 221 20.78 -58.25 -1.90
CA THR A 221 20.61 -59.71 -2.02
C THR A 221 21.97 -60.42 -2.05
N ALA A 222 22.91 -59.98 -2.89
CA ALA A 222 24.24 -60.58 -2.95
C ALA A 222 25.00 -60.46 -1.61
N SER A 223 24.82 -59.34 -0.88
CA SER A 223 25.37 -59.17 0.47
C SER A 223 24.71 -60.10 1.49
N ALA A 224 23.42 -60.44 1.32
CA ALA A 224 22.69 -61.35 2.20
C ALA A 224 23.07 -62.81 1.94
N ASP A 225 23.25 -63.20 0.67
CA ASP A 225 23.64 -64.56 0.26
C ASP A 225 25.01 -64.97 0.83
N LEU A 226 25.91 -64.00 1.03
CA LEU A 226 27.22 -64.20 1.66
C LEU A 226 27.15 -64.65 3.14
N ASN A 227 25.98 -64.50 3.81
CA ASN A 227 25.77 -65.00 5.18
C ASN A 227 25.71 -66.53 5.27
N VAL A 228 25.50 -67.23 4.15
CA VAL A 228 25.49 -68.70 4.09
C VAL A 228 26.87 -69.29 4.40
N ILE A 229 27.93 -68.48 4.26
CA ILE A 229 29.32 -68.90 4.50
C ILE A 229 29.64 -68.81 6.00
N PRO A 230 29.89 -69.96 6.66
CA PRO A 230 30.09 -70.00 8.10
C PRO A 230 31.49 -69.48 8.49
N SER A 231 31.63 -69.10 9.76
CA SER A 231 32.87 -68.52 10.33
C SER A 231 34.10 -69.43 10.25
N TRP A 232 33.90 -70.75 10.21
CA TRP A 232 34.97 -71.73 10.09
C TRP A 232 35.46 -71.94 8.64
N SER A 233 34.80 -71.35 7.64
CA SER A 233 35.24 -71.47 6.24
C SER A 233 36.53 -70.66 6.00
N PRO A 234 37.52 -71.20 5.27
CA PRO A 234 38.71 -70.43 4.88
C PRO A 234 38.37 -69.21 4.00
N ARG A 235 37.16 -69.15 3.43
CA ARG A 235 36.67 -68.04 2.62
C ARG A 235 35.84 -67.02 3.41
N TYR A 236 35.71 -67.19 4.73
CA TYR A 236 34.88 -66.34 5.58
C TYR A 236 35.34 -64.89 5.60
N GLN A 237 36.65 -64.63 5.75
CA GLN A 237 37.19 -63.26 5.76
C GLN A 237 36.90 -62.52 4.44
N LEU A 238 37.17 -63.18 3.31
CA LEU A 238 36.85 -62.65 1.98
C LEU A 238 35.34 -62.39 1.83
N SER A 239 34.49 -63.27 2.37
CA SER A 239 33.04 -63.06 2.41
C SER A 239 32.66 -61.81 3.20
N GLN A 240 33.24 -61.59 4.39
CA GLN A 240 32.97 -60.40 5.20
C GLN A 240 33.43 -59.10 4.52
N GLU A 241 34.59 -59.09 3.85
CA GLU A 241 35.06 -57.93 3.09
C GLU A 241 34.14 -57.60 1.90
N LEU A 242 33.72 -58.62 1.14
CA LEU A 242 32.77 -58.46 0.05
C LEU A 242 31.41 -57.98 0.57
N LYS A 243 30.93 -58.56 1.67
CA LYS A 243 29.69 -58.14 2.33
C LYS A 243 29.74 -56.67 2.74
N ALA A 244 30.78 -56.24 3.45
CA ALA A 244 30.95 -54.85 3.86
C ALA A 244 31.02 -53.90 2.65
N SER A 245 31.74 -54.27 1.60
CA SER A 245 31.85 -53.48 0.37
C SER A 245 30.53 -53.35 -0.39
N LEU A 246 29.76 -54.44 -0.52
CA LEU A 246 28.47 -54.44 -1.24
C LEU A 246 27.40 -53.73 -0.41
N SER A 247 27.32 -54.01 0.89
CA SER A 247 26.40 -53.33 1.82
C SER A 247 26.67 -51.82 1.89
N GLY A 248 27.94 -51.40 1.94
CA GLY A 248 28.30 -49.98 1.91
C GLY A 248 27.87 -49.26 0.62
N ARG A 249 27.94 -49.93 -0.55
CA ARG A 249 27.40 -49.37 -1.80
C ARG A 249 25.88 -49.35 -1.83
N ALA A 250 25.24 -50.43 -1.36
CA ALA A 250 23.79 -50.50 -1.27
C ALA A 250 23.24 -49.37 -0.38
N GLU A 251 23.92 -49.06 0.73
CA GLU A 251 23.51 -47.96 1.62
C GLU A 251 23.70 -46.58 0.99
N LYS A 252 24.79 -46.35 0.25
CA LYS A 252 24.96 -45.11 -0.53
C LYS A 252 23.84 -44.92 -1.57
N ILE A 253 23.46 -46.00 -2.27
CA ILE A 253 22.35 -45.95 -3.21
C ILE A 253 21.03 -45.71 -2.46
N ASN A 254 20.81 -46.36 -1.32
CA ASN A 254 19.62 -46.17 -0.48
C ASN A 254 19.43 -44.71 -0.05
N GLN A 255 20.51 -44.02 0.34
CA GLN A 255 20.47 -42.60 0.68
C GLN A 255 20.01 -41.74 -0.50
N VAL A 256 20.54 -41.98 -1.70
CA VAL A 256 20.11 -41.29 -2.93
C VAL A 256 18.66 -41.61 -3.27
N VAL A 257 18.26 -42.87 -3.24
CA VAL A 257 16.89 -43.30 -3.53
C VAL A 257 15.89 -42.63 -2.59
N LYS A 258 16.15 -42.64 -1.27
CA LYS A 258 15.30 -41.95 -0.28
C LYS A 258 15.16 -40.46 -0.61
N ALA A 259 16.26 -39.80 -0.97
CA ALA A 259 16.25 -38.40 -1.34
C ALA A 259 15.40 -38.11 -2.60
N LEU A 260 15.53 -38.95 -3.63
CA LEU A 260 14.73 -38.87 -4.86
C LEU A 260 13.23 -39.09 -4.56
N GLN A 261 12.90 -40.02 -3.67
CA GLN A 261 11.51 -40.28 -3.22
C GLN A 261 10.93 -39.09 -2.46
N THR A 262 11.69 -38.48 -1.56
CA THR A 262 11.28 -37.26 -0.85
C THR A 262 11.03 -36.11 -1.83
N ALA A 263 11.88 -35.93 -2.84
CA ALA A 263 11.67 -34.93 -3.89
C ALA A 263 10.44 -35.23 -4.76
N SER A 264 10.15 -36.50 -5.03
CA SER A 264 8.93 -36.93 -5.73
C SER A 264 7.67 -36.54 -4.94
N LEU A 265 7.67 -36.78 -3.62
CA LEU A 265 6.59 -36.35 -2.73
C LEU A 265 6.45 -34.81 -2.69
N ALA A 266 7.57 -34.08 -2.63
CA ALA A 266 7.56 -32.62 -2.70
C ALA A 266 6.95 -32.14 -4.02
N THR A 267 7.30 -32.78 -5.14
CA THR A 267 6.77 -32.48 -6.48
C THR A 267 5.26 -32.72 -6.56
N GLN A 268 4.79 -33.84 -6.02
CA GLN A 268 3.36 -34.16 -5.96
C GLN A 268 2.58 -33.09 -5.18
N LYS A 269 3.10 -32.65 -4.03
CA LYS A 269 2.45 -31.62 -3.21
C LYS A 269 2.40 -30.25 -3.87
N VAL A 270 3.31 -29.94 -4.79
CA VAL A 270 3.29 -28.66 -5.54
C VAL A 270 2.20 -28.61 -6.61
N GLN A 271 1.64 -29.75 -7.03
CA GLN A 271 0.61 -29.80 -8.09
C GLN A 271 -0.66 -29.03 -7.74
N ASN A 272 -0.99 -28.92 -6.45
CA ASN A 272 -2.14 -28.16 -5.99
C ASN A 272 -1.69 -26.79 -5.45
N PRO A 273 -2.48 -25.71 -5.66
CA PRO A 273 -2.27 -24.45 -4.96
C PRO A 273 -2.23 -24.66 -3.45
N ALA A 274 -1.32 -23.98 -2.76
CA ALA A 274 -1.23 -24.11 -1.31
C ALA A 274 -2.46 -23.48 -0.65
N SER A 275 -3.02 -24.19 0.31
CA SER A 275 -4.18 -23.77 1.09
C SER A 275 -3.80 -23.03 2.38
N SER A 276 -2.54 -23.16 2.82
CA SER A 276 -2.02 -22.52 4.02
C SER A 276 -0.53 -22.23 3.94
N LEU A 277 -0.04 -21.35 4.82
CA LEU A 277 1.39 -21.10 4.98
C LEU A 277 2.13 -22.34 5.52
N GLU A 278 1.49 -23.08 6.41
CA GLU A 278 2.01 -24.35 6.96
C GLU A 278 2.21 -25.40 5.85
N GLU A 279 1.33 -25.44 4.86
CA GLU A 279 1.48 -26.32 3.71
C GLU A 279 2.70 -25.93 2.85
N LEU A 280 2.96 -24.63 2.66
CA LEU A 280 4.16 -24.16 1.96
C LEU A 280 5.44 -24.48 2.75
N GLN A 281 5.43 -24.30 4.06
CA GLN A 281 6.55 -24.68 4.93
C GLN A 281 6.82 -26.19 4.88
N THR A 282 5.76 -27.01 4.80
CA THR A 282 5.89 -28.46 4.60
C THR A 282 6.55 -28.78 3.26
N ARG A 283 6.17 -28.09 2.18
CA ARG A 283 6.81 -28.25 0.86
C ARG A 283 8.29 -27.86 0.91
N GLN A 284 8.62 -26.75 1.57
CA GLN A 284 10.01 -26.31 1.79
C GLN A 284 10.82 -27.37 2.54
N HIS A 285 10.28 -27.93 3.62
CA HIS A 285 10.94 -28.95 4.42
C HIS A 285 11.25 -30.20 3.59
N LEU A 286 10.30 -30.67 2.78
CA LEU A 286 10.51 -31.83 1.89
C LEU A 286 11.63 -31.58 0.88
N TRP A 287 11.69 -30.38 0.28
CA TRP A 287 12.79 -30.03 -0.63
C TRP A 287 14.14 -30.03 0.08
N ARG A 288 14.24 -29.42 1.26
CA ARG A 288 15.48 -29.42 2.08
C ARG A 288 15.90 -30.84 2.45
N GLN A 289 14.95 -31.68 2.87
CA GLN A 289 15.20 -33.07 3.24
C GLN A 289 15.68 -33.91 2.04
N ALA A 290 15.20 -33.62 0.83
CA ALA A 290 15.68 -34.26 -0.38
C ALA A 290 17.07 -33.75 -0.82
N ILE A 291 17.38 -32.47 -0.64
CA ILE A 291 18.64 -31.86 -1.09
C ILE A 291 19.82 -32.27 -0.19
N ALA A 292 19.66 -32.21 1.13
CA ALA A 292 20.74 -32.39 2.09
C ALA A 292 21.61 -33.66 1.87
N PRO A 293 21.04 -34.88 1.73
CA PRO A 293 21.85 -36.07 1.48
C PRO A 293 22.53 -36.05 0.11
N LEU A 294 21.92 -35.42 -0.90
CA LEU A 294 22.45 -35.35 -2.25
C LEU A 294 23.67 -34.41 -2.35
N GLU A 295 23.70 -33.34 -1.56
CA GLU A 295 24.84 -32.41 -1.50
C GLU A 295 26.09 -33.03 -0.87
N SER A 296 25.93 -34.05 -0.04
CA SER A 296 27.05 -34.78 0.57
C SER A 296 27.82 -35.69 -0.40
N ILE A 297 27.33 -35.84 -1.64
CA ILE A 297 27.90 -36.76 -2.64
C ILE A 297 29.01 -36.05 -3.41
N SER A 298 30.24 -36.53 -3.21
CA SER A 298 31.44 -35.97 -3.84
C SER A 298 31.49 -36.20 -5.36
N SER A 299 32.28 -35.38 -6.05
CA SER A 299 32.58 -35.51 -7.50
C SER A 299 33.21 -36.83 -7.88
N SER A 300 33.86 -37.52 -6.94
CA SER A 300 34.45 -38.84 -7.14
C SER A 300 33.45 -40.00 -7.08
N SER A 301 32.19 -39.75 -6.72
CA SER A 301 31.14 -40.77 -6.60
C SER A 301 30.62 -41.20 -7.97
N GLU A 302 30.34 -42.50 -8.14
CA GLU A 302 29.70 -43.03 -9.34
C GLU A 302 28.28 -42.49 -9.57
N LEU A 303 27.64 -41.95 -8.52
CA LEU A 303 26.30 -41.36 -8.58
C LEU A 303 26.32 -39.87 -8.93
N TYR A 304 27.51 -39.23 -8.99
CA TYR A 304 27.63 -37.78 -9.09
C TYR A 304 26.87 -37.19 -10.29
N GLY A 305 26.99 -37.80 -11.48
CA GLY A 305 26.33 -37.29 -12.69
C GLY A 305 24.80 -37.27 -12.58
N LEU A 306 24.19 -38.33 -12.05
CA LEU A 306 22.74 -38.38 -11.81
C LEU A 306 22.32 -37.37 -10.74
N VAL A 307 23.11 -37.30 -9.65
CA VAL A 307 22.82 -36.44 -8.50
C VAL A 307 22.85 -34.97 -8.90
N GLN A 308 23.92 -34.50 -9.55
CA GLN A 308 24.06 -33.10 -9.96
C GLN A 308 22.90 -32.64 -10.86
N GLY A 309 22.52 -33.46 -11.84
CA GLY A 309 21.39 -33.14 -12.72
C GLY A 309 20.04 -33.00 -11.98
N LYS A 310 19.82 -33.76 -10.90
CA LYS A 310 18.61 -33.65 -10.06
C LYS A 310 18.71 -32.48 -9.07
N LEU A 311 19.88 -32.27 -8.51
CA LEU A 311 20.13 -31.33 -7.43
C LEU A 311 19.88 -29.90 -7.90
N LEU A 312 20.30 -29.54 -9.11
CA LEU A 312 19.97 -28.25 -9.74
C LEU A 312 18.45 -28.02 -9.76
N ASN A 313 17.68 -28.98 -10.27
CA ASN A 313 16.22 -28.85 -10.34
C ASN A 313 15.57 -28.71 -8.95
N TYR A 314 16.06 -29.42 -7.95
CA TYR A 314 15.53 -29.36 -6.59
C TYR A 314 15.82 -28.02 -5.92
N ARG A 315 17.02 -27.45 -6.13
CA ARG A 315 17.38 -26.11 -5.64
C ARG A 315 16.48 -25.03 -6.23
N VAL A 316 16.23 -25.07 -7.54
CA VAL A 316 15.31 -24.14 -8.23
C VAL A 316 13.89 -24.23 -7.62
N ARG A 317 13.41 -25.45 -7.38
CA ARG A 317 12.07 -25.65 -6.77
C ARG A 317 12.00 -25.19 -5.32
N LEU A 318 13.05 -25.42 -4.52
CA LEU A 318 13.16 -24.91 -3.15
C LEU A 318 13.10 -23.38 -3.16
N HIS A 319 13.89 -22.73 -4.01
CA HIS A 319 13.91 -21.28 -4.14
C HIS A 319 12.53 -20.72 -4.54
N ALA A 320 11.84 -21.35 -5.50
CA ALA A 320 10.48 -20.95 -5.88
C ALA A 320 9.49 -21.03 -4.69
N VAL A 321 9.55 -22.09 -3.89
CA VAL A 321 8.72 -22.23 -2.68
C VAL A 321 9.08 -21.17 -1.64
N ASN A 322 10.37 -20.87 -1.44
CA ASN A 322 10.82 -19.82 -0.51
C ASN A 322 10.31 -18.44 -0.91
N GLN A 323 10.39 -18.12 -2.21
CA GLN A 323 9.82 -16.88 -2.74
C GLN A 323 8.30 -16.82 -2.53
N GLN A 324 7.60 -17.93 -2.75
CA GLN A 324 6.16 -18.00 -2.52
C GLN A 324 5.82 -17.76 -1.04
N ILE A 325 6.52 -18.41 -0.10
CA ILE A 325 6.36 -18.19 1.35
C ILE A 325 6.51 -16.71 1.69
N PHE A 326 7.59 -16.08 1.22
CA PHE A 326 7.86 -14.67 1.50
C PHE A 326 6.74 -13.73 0.99
N ILE A 327 6.22 -14.01 -0.21
CA ILE A 327 5.12 -13.25 -0.80
C ILE A 327 3.83 -13.47 0.01
N GLU A 328 3.51 -14.71 0.38
CA GLU A 328 2.32 -15.03 1.17
C GLU A 328 2.36 -14.39 2.57
N GLU A 329 3.51 -14.40 3.24
CA GLU A 329 3.69 -13.70 4.52
C GLU A 329 3.39 -12.21 4.40
N LYS A 330 3.82 -11.55 3.31
CA LYS A 330 3.50 -10.15 3.06
C LYS A 330 1.99 -9.93 2.93
N TRP A 331 1.28 -10.81 2.23
CA TRP A 331 -0.17 -10.71 2.08
C TRP A 331 -0.93 -10.99 3.39
N LEU A 332 -0.50 -11.98 4.16
CA LEU A 332 -1.07 -12.29 5.48
C LEU A 332 -0.84 -11.15 6.48
N ASN A 333 0.33 -10.51 6.45
CA ASN A 333 0.61 -9.31 7.22
C ASN A 333 -0.31 -8.16 6.82
N LYS A 334 -0.52 -7.96 5.51
CA LYS A 334 -1.44 -6.93 4.99
C LYS A 334 -2.88 -7.19 5.42
N LEU A 335 -3.33 -8.45 5.39
CA LEU A 335 -4.64 -8.88 5.87
C LEU A 335 -4.80 -8.60 7.38
N THR A 336 -3.80 -8.97 8.17
CA THR A 336 -3.80 -8.74 9.62
C THR A 336 -3.80 -7.25 9.96
N ALA A 337 -2.98 -6.45 9.27
CA ALA A 337 -2.96 -5.00 9.41
C ALA A 337 -4.31 -4.39 9.03
N ALA A 338 -4.94 -4.84 7.94
CA ALA A 338 -6.26 -4.38 7.53
C ALA A 338 -7.34 -4.66 8.60
N LYS A 339 -7.33 -5.85 9.23
CA LYS A 339 -8.20 -6.17 10.37
C LYS A 339 -7.96 -5.22 11.55
N GLY A 340 -6.69 -4.97 11.90
CA GLY A 340 -6.34 -4.02 12.97
C GLY A 340 -6.81 -2.59 12.68
N VAL A 341 -6.67 -2.12 11.44
CA VAL A 341 -7.16 -0.81 11.00
C VAL A 341 -8.69 -0.77 10.99
N ALA A 342 -9.38 -1.86 10.66
CA ALA A 342 -10.84 -1.95 10.74
C ALA A 342 -11.36 -1.75 12.17
N VAL A 343 -10.73 -2.39 13.17
CA VAL A 343 -11.05 -2.16 14.59
C VAL A 343 -10.86 -0.69 14.98
N ALA A 344 -9.81 -0.04 14.48
CA ALA A 344 -9.60 1.39 14.71
C ALA A 344 -10.67 2.26 14.00
N ALA A 345 -11.13 1.85 12.82
CA ALA A 345 -12.19 2.52 12.08
C ALA A 345 -13.52 2.45 12.85
N GLU A 346 -13.90 1.27 13.36
CA GLU A 346 -15.10 1.06 14.18
C GLU A 346 -15.09 1.90 15.46
N LYS A 347 -13.94 1.97 16.15
CA LYS A 347 -13.78 2.83 17.33
C LYS A 347 -13.94 4.31 17.01
N ARG A 348 -13.37 4.76 15.88
CA ARG A 348 -13.48 6.17 15.44
C ARG A 348 -14.90 6.53 15.06
N GLU A 349 -15.58 5.63 14.36
CA GLU A 349 -17.00 5.75 14.02
C GLU A 349 -17.85 5.90 15.29
N ALA A 350 -17.68 5.03 16.28
CA ALA A 350 -18.42 5.10 17.54
C ALA A 350 -18.14 6.36 18.37
N ALA A 351 -16.93 6.93 18.26
CA ALA A 351 -16.53 8.12 19.01
C ALA A 351 -16.73 9.44 18.25
N ALA A 352 -17.22 9.42 17.01
CA ALA A 352 -17.27 10.59 16.14
C ALA A 352 -18.28 11.64 16.64
N LYS A 353 -17.80 12.87 16.87
CA LYS A 353 -18.61 14.01 17.35
C LYS A 353 -18.49 15.25 16.48
N SER A 354 -17.78 15.16 15.36
CA SER A 354 -17.58 16.27 14.42
C SER A 354 -17.46 15.76 12.98
N LEU A 355 -17.64 16.66 12.01
CA LEU A 355 -17.41 16.36 10.59
C LEU A 355 -16.00 15.79 10.35
N ASN A 356 -14.98 16.36 10.99
CA ASN A 356 -13.60 15.92 10.85
C ASN A 356 -13.43 14.47 11.34
N ASP A 357 -14.11 14.09 12.42
CA ASP A 357 -14.06 12.71 12.93
C ASP A 357 -14.70 11.73 11.95
N TRP A 358 -15.86 12.09 11.38
CA TRP A 358 -16.53 11.29 10.35
C TRP A 358 -15.70 11.13 9.08
N GLN A 359 -15.04 12.20 8.61
CA GLN A 359 -14.12 12.16 7.46
C GLN A 359 -12.90 11.28 7.74
N LYS A 360 -12.34 11.35 8.97
CA LYS A 360 -11.26 10.46 9.39
C LYS A 360 -11.70 8.99 9.46
N ALA A 361 -12.89 8.71 10.01
CA ALA A 361 -13.45 7.36 10.00
C ALA A 361 -13.62 6.84 8.57
N GLN A 362 -14.16 7.65 7.66
CA GLN A 362 -14.30 7.32 6.23
C GLN A 362 -12.95 6.98 5.59
N SER A 363 -11.93 7.83 5.79
CA SER A 363 -10.59 7.60 5.25
C SER A 363 -9.95 6.33 5.82
N THR A 364 -10.20 6.03 7.09
CA THR A 364 -9.71 4.81 7.75
C THR A 364 -10.35 3.56 7.12
N TRP A 365 -11.66 3.58 6.89
CA TRP A 365 -12.37 2.51 6.19
C TRP A 365 -11.88 2.32 4.74
N LEU A 366 -11.62 3.41 4.01
CA LEU A 366 -11.04 3.34 2.66
C LEU A 366 -9.68 2.63 2.64
N VAL A 367 -8.83 2.88 3.64
CA VAL A 367 -7.54 2.19 3.78
C VAL A 367 -7.74 0.68 3.95
N VAL A 368 -8.71 0.25 4.78
CA VAL A 368 -9.05 -1.17 4.97
C VAL A 368 -9.48 -1.81 3.66
N ILE A 369 -10.45 -1.20 2.96
CA ILE A 369 -11.00 -1.73 1.71
C ILE A 369 -9.92 -1.83 0.63
N ASN A 370 -9.10 -0.79 0.47
CA ASN A 370 -8.00 -0.79 -0.49
C ASN A 370 -6.94 -1.85 -0.14
N ALA A 371 -6.60 -2.02 1.14
CA ALA A 371 -5.66 -3.03 1.57
C ALA A 371 -6.16 -4.45 1.23
N LEU A 372 -7.42 -4.76 1.52
CA LEU A 372 -8.03 -6.05 1.23
C LEU A 372 -8.19 -6.33 -0.27
N ASN A 373 -8.59 -5.32 -1.06
CA ASN A 373 -8.77 -5.45 -2.52
C ASN A 373 -7.46 -5.81 -3.26
N THR A 374 -6.30 -5.42 -2.71
CA THR A 374 -5.01 -5.71 -3.34
C THR A 374 -4.49 -7.12 -3.10
N ILE A 375 -5.12 -7.92 -2.24
CA ILE A 375 -4.69 -9.29 -1.97
C ILE A 375 -5.01 -10.16 -3.21
N PRO A 376 -4.00 -10.81 -3.83
CA PRO A 376 -4.18 -11.57 -5.08
C PRO A 376 -5.08 -12.80 -4.90
N ARG A 377 -5.77 -13.20 -5.99
CA ARG A 377 -6.66 -14.39 -6.01
C ARG A 377 -5.97 -15.72 -5.68
N ASN A 378 -4.68 -15.82 -6.00
CA ASN A 378 -3.85 -17.00 -5.75
C ASN A 378 -3.19 -17.00 -4.37
N SER A 379 -3.40 -15.95 -3.55
CA SER A 379 -2.87 -15.91 -2.19
C SER A 379 -3.72 -16.75 -1.23
N VAL A 380 -3.05 -17.34 -0.25
CA VAL A 380 -3.65 -18.06 0.87
C VAL A 380 -4.69 -17.18 1.61
N GLY A 381 -4.43 -15.87 1.73
CA GLY A 381 -5.30 -14.93 2.43
C GLY A 381 -6.53 -14.43 1.65
N TYR A 382 -6.69 -14.79 0.38
CA TYR A 382 -7.70 -14.19 -0.50
C TYR A 382 -9.13 -14.46 -0.05
N GLN A 383 -9.46 -15.70 0.30
CA GLN A 383 -10.82 -16.10 0.69
C GLN A 383 -11.29 -15.34 1.95
N GLU A 384 -10.40 -15.19 2.92
CA GLU A 384 -10.69 -14.39 4.10
C GLU A 384 -10.83 -12.90 3.77
N ALA A 385 -9.95 -12.36 2.92
CA ALA A 385 -10.06 -10.97 2.47
C ALA A 385 -11.40 -10.68 1.78
N GLN A 386 -11.89 -11.59 0.93
CA GLN A 386 -13.19 -11.45 0.27
C GLN A 386 -14.36 -11.49 1.26
N LYS A 387 -14.31 -12.38 2.25
CA LYS A 387 -15.33 -12.42 3.33
C LYS A 387 -15.37 -11.10 4.10
N LEU A 388 -14.22 -10.55 4.46
CA LEU A 388 -14.13 -9.26 5.16
C LEU A 388 -14.61 -8.09 4.29
N LEU A 389 -14.34 -8.12 2.98
CA LEU A 389 -14.84 -7.09 2.06
C LEU A 389 -16.36 -7.05 1.99
N VAL A 390 -17.05 -8.19 2.13
CA VAL A 390 -18.52 -8.24 2.19
C VAL A 390 -19.05 -7.52 3.44
N ASP A 391 -18.37 -7.65 4.58
CA ASP A 391 -18.75 -6.96 5.83
C ASP A 391 -18.38 -5.47 5.85
N TYR A 392 -17.17 -5.13 5.37
CA TYR A 392 -16.61 -3.79 5.54
C TYR A 392 -17.06 -2.78 4.48
N LYS A 393 -17.42 -3.22 3.26
CA LYS A 393 -17.91 -2.29 2.22
C LYS A 393 -19.18 -1.55 2.65
N PRO A 394 -20.21 -2.21 3.22
CA PRO A 394 -21.38 -1.52 3.76
C PRO A 394 -21.03 -0.48 4.85
N LYS A 395 -20.09 -0.81 5.76
CA LYS A 395 -19.64 0.12 6.82
C LYS A 395 -19.03 1.40 6.23
N LEU A 396 -18.18 1.26 5.20
CA LEU A 396 -17.64 2.41 4.47
C LEU A 396 -18.74 3.30 3.87
N VAL A 397 -19.77 2.70 3.25
CA VAL A 397 -20.89 3.45 2.67
C VAL A 397 -21.63 4.23 3.75
N LEU A 398 -21.97 3.58 4.87
CA LEU A 398 -22.65 4.21 5.99
C LEU A 398 -21.88 5.43 6.51
N VAL A 399 -20.58 5.27 6.76
CA VAL A 399 -19.72 6.35 7.27
C VAL A 399 -19.56 7.48 6.25
N ARG A 400 -19.45 7.16 4.95
CA ARG A 400 -19.38 8.16 3.88
C ARG A 400 -20.67 8.98 3.80
N ASP A 401 -21.81 8.31 3.86
CA ASP A 401 -23.11 8.98 3.76
C ASP A 401 -23.33 9.88 4.99
N ARG A 402 -22.92 9.42 6.18
CA ARG A 402 -22.90 10.23 7.40
C ARG A 402 -21.98 11.45 7.27
N ALA A 403 -20.74 11.29 6.80
CA ALA A 403 -19.81 12.40 6.59
C ALA A 403 -20.35 13.44 5.60
N THR A 404 -20.97 12.98 4.51
CA THR A 404 -21.60 13.85 3.49
C THR A 404 -22.74 14.65 4.09
N LYS A 405 -23.56 14.01 4.93
CA LYS A 405 -24.68 14.65 5.63
C LYS A 405 -24.19 15.73 6.60
N GLU A 406 -23.17 15.42 7.40
CA GLU A 406 -22.56 16.41 8.31
C GLU A 406 -21.93 17.57 7.53
N GLN A 407 -21.32 17.30 6.38
CA GLN A 407 -20.75 18.35 5.53
C GLN A 407 -21.83 19.30 5.01
N LEU A 408 -22.97 18.76 4.57
CA LEU A 408 -24.12 19.57 4.17
C LEU A 408 -24.65 20.39 5.35
N ALA A 409 -24.79 19.77 6.53
CA ALA A 409 -25.29 20.44 7.73
C ALA A 409 -24.40 21.62 8.14
N VAL A 410 -23.06 21.44 8.15
CA VAL A 410 -22.09 22.51 8.41
C VAL A 410 -22.26 23.66 7.42
N LYS A 411 -22.30 23.35 6.12
CA LYS A 411 -22.42 24.38 5.07
C LYS A 411 -23.71 25.17 5.22
N THR A 412 -24.83 24.49 5.44
CA THR A 412 -26.14 25.14 5.62
C THR A 412 -26.15 26.01 6.89
N TYR A 413 -25.61 25.51 8.00
CA TYR A 413 -25.49 26.28 9.24
C TYR A 413 -24.62 27.54 9.05
N GLN A 414 -23.47 27.40 8.41
CA GLN A 414 -22.57 28.53 8.11
C GLN A 414 -23.24 29.54 7.18
N GLN A 415 -23.94 29.06 6.14
CA GLN A 415 -24.69 29.93 5.24
C GLN A 415 -25.74 30.76 5.98
N ALA A 416 -26.50 30.14 6.90
CA ALA A 416 -27.47 30.86 7.72
C ALA A 416 -26.80 31.99 8.53
N ARG A 417 -25.64 31.72 9.13
CA ARG A 417 -24.88 32.73 9.89
C ARG A 417 -24.34 33.85 9.02
N ILE A 418 -23.81 33.54 7.83
CA ILE A 418 -23.29 34.53 6.90
C ILE A 418 -24.43 35.43 6.41
N THR A 419 -25.56 34.84 6.00
CA THR A 419 -26.74 35.59 5.57
C THR A 419 -27.28 36.50 6.69
N ALA A 420 -27.33 36.00 7.93
CA ALA A 420 -27.71 36.79 9.10
C ALA A 420 -26.76 37.98 9.36
N ASN A 421 -25.45 37.78 9.22
CA ASN A 421 -24.49 38.86 9.36
C ASN A 421 -24.66 39.91 8.25
N GLN A 422 -24.98 39.48 7.03
CA GLN A 422 -25.31 40.41 5.94
C GLN A 422 -26.58 41.21 6.22
N ALA A 423 -27.61 40.58 6.82
CA ALA A 423 -28.81 41.28 7.26
C ALA A 423 -28.49 42.40 8.26
N LYS A 424 -27.63 42.12 9.25
CA LYS A 424 -27.16 43.14 10.21
C LYS A 424 -26.44 44.32 9.55
N VAL A 425 -25.68 44.06 8.49
CA VAL A 425 -25.02 45.14 7.72
C VAL A 425 -26.07 46.03 7.05
N TYR A 426 -27.13 45.44 6.46
CA TYR A 426 -28.22 46.22 5.87
C TYR A 426 -29.01 47.02 6.91
N GLU A 427 -29.21 46.49 8.12
CA GLU A 427 -29.81 47.24 9.23
C GLU A 427 -28.97 48.46 9.60
N GLN A 428 -27.64 48.32 9.69
CA GLN A 428 -26.72 49.42 9.97
C GLN A 428 -26.75 50.51 8.87
N GLN A 429 -27.10 50.13 7.65
CA GLN A 429 -27.23 51.04 6.49
C GLN A 429 -28.66 51.61 6.35
N ASN A 430 -29.57 51.35 7.29
CA ASN A 430 -31.00 51.69 7.22
C ASN A 430 -31.73 51.10 5.99
N GLN A 431 -31.19 50.05 5.37
CA GLN A 431 -31.80 49.35 4.24
C GLN A 431 -32.74 48.24 4.75
N TRP A 432 -33.82 48.64 5.42
CA TRP A 432 -34.73 47.72 6.13
C TRP A 432 -35.38 46.67 5.24
N GLN A 433 -35.63 46.97 3.96
CA GLN A 433 -36.20 46.01 3.02
C GLN A 433 -35.22 44.86 2.73
N ALA A 434 -33.95 45.21 2.45
CA ALA A 434 -32.91 44.21 2.22
C ALA A 434 -32.62 43.43 3.51
N ALA A 435 -32.58 44.10 4.66
CA ALA A 435 -32.40 43.45 5.96
C ALA A 435 -33.47 42.39 6.22
N ALA A 436 -34.76 42.71 6.03
CA ALA A 436 -35.87 41.79 6.22
C ALA A 436 -35.76 40.55 5.31
N ILE A 437 -35.45 40.74 4.02
CA ILE A 437 -35.27 39.63 3.06
C ILE A 437 -34.13 38.70 3.50
N TYR A 438 -32.99 39.27 3.91
CA TYR A 438 -31.84 38.46 4.33
C TYR A 438 -32.08 37.77 5.67
N TRP A 439 -32.79 38.40 6.62
CA TRP A 439 -33.19 37.75 7.86
C TRP A 439 -34.14 36.57 7.63
N GLU A 440 -35.12 36.74 6.75
CA GLU A 440 -36.01 35.66 6.36
C GLU A 440 -35.24 34.51 5.72
N GLN A 441 -34.34 34.81 4.78
CA GLN A 441 -33.48 33.80 4.15
C GLN A 441 -32.58 33.08 5.17
N ALA A 442 -32.00 33.80 6.13
CA ALA A 442 -31.18 33.22 7.20
C ALA A 442 -32.00 32.26 8.08
N LEU A 443 -33.21 32.66 8.45
CA LEU A 443 -34.15 31.84 9.23
C LEU A 443 -34.56 30.57 8.46
N GLN A 444 -34.92 30.69 7.18
CA GLN A 444 -35.27 29.54 6.35
C GLN A 444 -34.07 28.60 6.15
N THR A 445 -32.87 29.15 6.03
CA THR A 445 -31.64 28.34 5.90
C THR A 445 -31.32 27.60 7.19
N ALA A 446 -31.47 28.24 8.35
CA ALA A 446 -31.28 27.58 9.65
C ALA A 446 -32.26 26.40 9.84
N LYS A 447 -33.52 26.56 9.43
CA LYS A 447 -34.55 25.49 9.48
C LYS A 447 -34.26 24.30 8.56
N LYS A 448 -33.44 24.47 7.52
CA LYS A 448 -33.08 23.41 6.56
C LYS A 448 -31.94 22.51 7.04
N VAL A 449 -31.33 22.80 8.20
CA VAL A 449 -30.27 21.94 8.75
C VAL A 449 -30.87 20.57 9.14
N PRO A 450 -30.32 19.44 8.68
CA PRO A 450 -30.89 18.11 8.95
C PRO A 450 -30.98 17.79 10.44
N GLN A 451 -32.12 17.23 10.88
CA GLN A 451 -32.42 16.95 12.30
C GLN A 451 -31.46 15.99 12.97
N ASP A 452 -30.99 14.99 12.23
CA ASP A 452 -30.06 13.97 12.71
C ASP A 452 -28.59 14.37 12.51
N SER A 453 -28.28 15.63 12.21
CA SER A 453 -26.90 16.13 12.14
C SER A 453 -26.38 16.61 13.49
N LEU A 454 -25.06 16.66 13.63
CA LEU A 454 -24.40 17.20 14.82
C LEU A 454 -24.52 18.72 14.95
N TYR A 455 -25.04 19.40 13.93
CA TYR A 455 -25.23 20.85 13.86
C TYR A 455 -26.69 21.29 14.07
N TYR A 456 -27.61 20.33 14.22
CA TYR A 456 -29.03 20.63 14.33
C TYR A 456 -29.35 21.49 15.56
N THR A 457 -28.82 21.15 16.73
CA THR A 457 -29.11 21.89 17.98
C THR A 457 -28.54 23.31 17.94
N GLN A 458 -27.35 23.48 17.35
CA GLN A 458 -26.74 24.79 17.13
C GLN A 458 -27.49 25.61 16.09
N ALA A 459 -28.08 24.98 15.07
CA ALA A 459 -28.95 25.67 14.12
C ALA A 459 -30.28 26.06 14.75
N GLN A 460 -30.86 25.19 15.57
CA GLN A 460 -32.12 25.42 16.27
C GLN A 460 -32.03 26.61 17.22
N SER A 461 -30.88 26.80 17.90
CA SER A 461 -30.67 27.94 18.78
C SER A 461 -30.60 29.29 18.05
N LEU A 462 -30.45 29.30 16.72
CA LEU A 462 -30.49 30.51 15.89
C LEU A 462 -31.92 30.92 15.50
N ILE A 463 -32.91 30.03 15.58
CA ILE A 463 -34.25 30.27 15.03
C ILE A 463 -34.97 31.41 15.77
N GLU A 464 -35.01 31.35 17.11
CA GLU A 464 -35.63 32.39 17.93
C GLU A 464 -34.99 33.78 17.74
N PRO A 465 -33.66 33.96 17.88
CA PRO A 465 -33.06 35.28 17.69
C PRO A 465 -33.21 35.81 16.26
N TYR A 466 -33.19 34.94 15.24
CA TYR A 466 -33.40 35.36 13.84
C TYR A 466 -34.85 35.76 13.58
N SER A 467 -35.81 35.04 14.20
CA SER A 467 -37.23 35.39 14.14
C SER A 467 -37.51 36.75 14.78
N ALA A 468 -36.92 37.01 15.95
CA ALA A 468 -37.08 38.29 16.65
C ALA A 468 -36.49 39.48 15.87
N THR A 469 -35.28 39.31 15.32
CA THR A 469 -34.63 40.36 14.50
C THR A 469 -35.32 40.58 13.17
N LEU A 470 -35.83 39.53 12.52
CA LEU A 470 -36.69 39.66 11.35
C LEU A 470 -37.92 40.52 11.64
N LYS A 471 -38.62 40.23 12.75
CA LYS A 471 -39.80 41.00 13.16
C LYS A 471 -39.46 42.47 13.37
N GLN A 472 -38.36 42.76 14.06
CA GLN A 472 -37.88 44.12 14.25
C GLN A 472 -37.58 44.84 12.93
N ALA A 473 -36.91 44.17 11.98
CA ALA A 473 -36.62 44.73 10.66
C ALA A 473 -37.89 45.00 9.86
N GLN A 474 -38.90 44.12 9.94
CA GLN A 474 -40.21 44.31 9.31
C GLN A 474 -40.98 45.50 9.89
N GLU A 475 -41.00 45.66 11.22
CA GLU A 475 -41.60 46.82 11.89
C GLU A 475 -40.93 48.13 11.45
N LYS A 476 -39.59 48.15 11.37
CA LYS A 476 -38.84 49.32 10.86
C LYS A 476 -39.09 49.60 9.39
N LEU A 477 -39.19 48.56 8.56
CA LEU A 477 -39.54 48.70 7.15
C LEU A 477 -40.91 49.35 6.97
N GLN A 478 -41.91 48.94 7.79
CA GLN A 478 -43.24 49.51 7.73
C GLN A 478 -43.21 51.03 8.02
N VAL A 479 -42.47 51.45 9.05
CA VAL A 479 -42.28 52.88 9.39
C VAL A 479 -41.57 53.64 8.26
N VAL A 480 -40.51 53.09 7.67
CA VAL A 480 -39.82 53.77 6.55
C VAL A 480 -40.73 53.87 5.32
N SER A 481 -41.52 52.84 5.04
CA SER A 481 -42.46 52.85 3.92
C SER A 481 -43.58 53.86 4.08
N SER A 482 -44.14 54.01 5.29
CA SER A 482 -45.17 55.01 5.56
C SER A 482 -44.61 56.43 5.42
N LEU A 483 -43.42 56.69 5.98
CA LEU A 483 -42.74 57.99 5.83
C LEU A 483 -42.44 58.35 4.36
N GLN A 484 -42.07 57.36 3.54
CA GLN A 484 -41.84 57.57 2.11
C GLN A 484 -43.14 57.97 1.38
N GLN A 485 -44.25 57.33 1.72
CA GLN A 485 -45.57 57.68 1.19
C GLN A 485 -45.97 59.10 1.64
N THR A 486 -45.77 59.44 2.93
CA THR A 486 -46.02 60.79 3.45
C THR A 486 -45.20 61.85 2.72
N ARG A 487 -43.91 61.59 2.44
CA ARG A 487 -43.09 62.51 1.62
C ARG A 487 -43.69 62.72 0.24
N THR A 488 -44.15 61.65 -0.40
CA THR A 488 -44.75 61.69 -1.74
C THR A 488 -46.04 62.51 -1.75
N ASP A 489 -46.87 62.35 -0.72
CA ASP A 489 -48.12 63.09 -0.59
C ASP A 489 -47.86 64.57 -0.26
N LEU A 490 -46.90 64.88 0.63
CA LEU A 490 -46.47 66.25 0.91
C LEU A 490 -45.86 66.94 -0.32
N ASP A 491 -45.03 66.25 -1.11
CA ASP A 491 -44.47 66.82 -2.33
C ASP A 491 -45.56 67.19 -3.34
N LYS A 492 -46.59 66.34 -3.50
CA LYS A 492 -47.74 66.65 -4.35
C LYS A 492 -48.56 67.82 -3.81
N THR A 493 -48.77 67.89 -2.50
CA THR A 493 -49.55 68.97 -1.88
C THR A 493 -48.80 70.31 -1.86
N CYS A 494 -47.48 70.29 -1.70
CA CYS A 494 -46.65 71.50 -1.66
C CYS A 494 -46.27 72.04 -3.04
N ILE A 495 -46.59 71.33 -4.13
CA ILE A 495 -46.25 71.72 -5.51
C ILE A 495 -47.52 71.75 -6.36
N ASN A 496 -48.04 72.95 -6.63
CA ASN A 496 -49.17 73.15 -7.55
C ASN A 496 -48.88 74.34 -8.48
N GLY A 497 -48.18 74.09 -9.59
CA GLY A 497 -47.70 75.11 -10.53
C GLY A 497 -46.51 75.94 -10.01
N ILE A 498 -46.56 76.36 -8.74
CA ILE A 498 -45.46 76.96 -7.97
C ILE A 498 -45.21 76.12 -6.70
N ARG A 499 -44.00 76.19 -6.15
CA ARG A 499 -43.68 75.56 -4.86
C ARG A 499 -44.27 76.42 -3.74
N ILE A 500 -45.34 75.92 -3.13
CA ILE A 500 -46.12 76.60 -2.08
C ILE A 500 -45.45 76.44 -0.72
N CYS A 501 -44.88 75.27 -0.46
CA CYS A 501 -44.22 74.95 0.80
C CYS A 501 -42.98 74.09 0.63
N THR A 502 -42.16 74.09 1.67
CA THR A 502 -41.07 73.14 1.92
C THR A 502 -41.39 72.38 3.20
N PHE A 503 -40.87 71.16 3.32
CA PHE A 503 -41.17 70.33 4.49
C PHE A 503 -39.96 69.52 4.94
N SER A 504 -39.97 69.16 6.22
CA SER A 504 -39.10 68.17 6.82
C SER A 504 -39.96 67.19 7.63
N ILE A 505 -39.61 65.91 7.57
CA ILE A 505 -40.31 64.86 8.30
C ILE A 505 -39.28 64.11 9.14
N ASP A 506 -39.61 63.92 10.41
CA ASP A 506 -38.90 62.98 11.29
C ASP A 506 -39.84 61.85 11.77
N ASN A 507 -39.44 61.10 12.78
CA ASN A 507 -40.23 59.96 13.26
C ASN A 507 -41.46 60.34 14.11
N ALA A 508 -41.68 61.62 14.43
CA ALA A 508 -42.73 62.10 15.33
C ALA A 508 -43.52 63.31 14.79
N GLU A 509 -42.91 64.12 13.92
CA GLU A 509 -43.49 65.36 13.41
C GLU A 509 -43.23 65.62 11.91
N ILE A 510 -44.17 66.33 11.31
CA ILE A 510 -44.10 66.94 9.99
C ILE A 510 -44.03 68.45 10.20
N ILE A 511 -42.92 69.06 9.81
CA ILE A 511 -42.77 70.52 9.78
C ILE A 511 -42.92 70.98 8.34
N VAL A 512 -43.87 71.88 8.10
CA VAL A 512 -44.12 72.51 6.80
C VAL A 512 -43.87 74.01 6.94
N ARG A 513 -43.17 74.61 5.98
CA ARG A 513 -42.89 76.05 5.91
C ARG A 513 -43.36 76.59 4.57
N LEU A 514 -44.19 77.64 4.59
CA LEU A 514 -44.57 78.34 3.36
C LEU A 514 -43.35 78.97 2.71
N THR A 515 -43.31 78.97 1.38
CA THR A 515 -42.25 79.64 0.63
C THR A 515 -42.43 81.16 0.67
N PRO A 516 -41.35 81.95 0.65
CA PRO A 516 -41.44 83.42 0.63
C PRO A 516 -42.30 83.93 -0.53
N GLU A 517 -42.24 83.27 -1.69
CA GLU A 517 -43.00 83.64 -2.88
C GLU A 517 -44.51 83.48 -2.66
N TYR A 518 -44.93 82.38 -2.05
CA TYR A 518 -46.34 82.15 -1.72
C TYR A 518 -46.82 83.09 -0.60
N ASP A 519 -45.98 83.34 0.41
CA ASP A 519 -46.32 84.24 1.50
C ASP A 519 -46.43 85.71 1.10
N GLN A 520 -45.61 86.16 0.14
CA GLN A 520 -45.72 87.51 -0.39
C GLN A 520 -47.06 87.70 -1.12
N ILE A 521 -47.52 86.70 -1.86
CA ILE A 521 -48.85 86.70 -2.50
C ILE A 521 -49.94 86.75 -1.41
N ARG A 522 -49.81 85.99 -0.33
CA ARG A 522 -50.74 86.00 0.81
C ARG A 522 -50.80 87.37 1.50
N GLN A 523 -49.66 87.95 1.86
CA GLN A 523 -49.56 89.22 2.57
C GLN A 523 -50.03 90.40 1.71
N ASN A 524 -49.71 90.42 0.42
CA ASN A 524 -50.17 91.45 -0.51
C ASN A 524 -51.70 91.44 -0.69
N ASN A 525 -52.32 90.26 -0.70
CA ASN A 525 -53.78 90.14 -0.76
C ASN A 525 -54.47 90.52 0.56
N LEU A 526 -53.82 90.32 1.72
CA LEU A 526 -54.33 90.75 3.03
C LEU A 526 -54.24 92.26 3.25
N ALA A 527 -53.23 92.94 2.70
CA ALA A 527 -52.99 94.37 2.89
C ALA A 527 -53.91 95.29 2.05
N ASN A 528 -54.63 94.76 1.04
CA ASN A 528 -55.42 95.59 0.12
C ASN A 528 -56.79 94.97 -0.28
N PRO A 529 -57.75 94.81 0.66
CA PRO A 529 -59.04 94.16 0.42
C PRO A 529 -60.01 94.91 -0.51
N TYR A 530 -59.66 96.11 -0.99
CA TYR A 530 -60.52 96.98 -1.82
C TYR A 530 -60.01 97.22 -3.26
N SER A 531 -59.04 96.43 -3.75
CA SER A 531 -58.75 96.44 -5.19
C SER A 531 -59.91 95.78 -5.97
N LYS A 532 -60.23 96.31 -7.15
CA LYS A 532 -61.45 96.07 -7.95
C LYS A 532 -61.73 94.62 -8.39
N ASN A 533 -60.98 93.63 -7.91
CA ASN A 533 -61.18 92.20 -8.15
C ASN A 533 -61.32 91.48 -6.80
N SER A 534 -62.53 91.42 -6.25
CA SER A 534 -62.85 90.67 -5.02
C SER A 534 -62.64 89.16 -5.15
N ASP A 535 -62.55 88.65 -6.38
CA ASP A 535 -62.44 87.22 -6.66
C ASP A 535 -61.04 86.64 -6.33
N THR A 536 -59.96 87.44 -6.39
CA THR A 536 -58.59 86.95 -6.15
C THR A 536 -58.17 86.88 -4.68
N ALA A 537 -58.72 87.75 -3.80
CA ALA A 537 -58.40 87.73 -2.38
C ALA A 537 -59.12 86.58 -1.63
N VAL A 538 -60.34 86.25 -2.06
CA VAL A 538 -61.12 85.10 -1.59
C VAL A 538 -60.45 83.78 -2.03
N ASP A 539 -59.86 83.75 -3.23
CA ASP A 539 -59.19 82.58 -3.80
C ASP A 539 -57.93 82.15 -3.00
N VAL A 540 -57.09 83.10 -2.58
CA VAL A 540 -55.86 82.78 -1.82
C VAL A 540 -56.16 82.33 -0.38
N THR A 541 -57.16 82.92 0.28
CA THR A 541 -57.58 82.51 1.63
C THR A 541 -58.21 81.12 1.62
N ASN A 542 -59.05 80.85 0.61
CA ASN A 542 -59.65 79.53 0.40
C ASN A 542 -58.56 78.48 0.08
N HIS A 543 -57.58 78.84 -0.76
CA HIS A 543 -56.45 77.97 -1.07
C HIS A 543 -55.62 77.62 0.19
N LEU A 544 -55.35 78.57 1.08
CA LEU A 544 -54.64 78.29 2.34
C LEU A 544 -55.44 77.34 3.26
N GLN A 545 -56.76 77.48 3.29
CA GLN A 545 -57.63 76.60 4.06
C GLN A 545 -57.61 75.17 3.49
N ILE A 546 -57.75 75.02 2.17
CA ILE A 546 -57.65 73.72 1.48
C ILE A 546 -56.27 73.09 1.70
N LEU A 547 -55.19 73.89 1.62
CA LEU A 547 -53.84 73.43 1.91
C LEU A 547 -53.71 72.92 3.35
N ARG A 548 -54.23 73.67 4.34
CA ARG A 548 -54.22 73.24 5.74
C ARG A 548 -54.96 71.92 5.96
N GLU A 549 -56.13 71.76 5.33
CA GLU A 549 -56.93 70.55 5.43
C GLU A 549 -56.21 69.36 4.77
N ALA A 550 -55.65 69.54 3.59
CA ALA A 550 -54.86 68.50 2.91
C ALA A 550 -53.64 68.08 3.74
N LEU A 551 -52.87 69.04 4.28
CA LEU A 551 -51.73 68.76 5.15
C LEU A 551 -52.17 68.08 6.45
N ALA A 552 -53.31 68.47 7.04
CA ALA A 552 -53.86 67.83 8.23
C ALA A 552 -54.22 66.37 7.97
N VAL A 553 -54.88 66.07 6.85
CA VAL A 553 -55.21 64.69 6.44
C VAL A 553 -53.94 63.87 6.21
N ILE A 554 -52.90 64.45 5.62
CA ILE A 554 -51.61 63.79 5.45
C ILE A 554 -50.97 63.46 6.80
N GLY A 555 -50.99 64.40 7.76
CA GLY A 555 -50.51 64.18 9.12
C GLY A 555 -51.30 63.09 9.87
N GLU A 556 -52.62 63.08 9.74
CA GLU A 556 -53.47 62.04 10.33
C GLU A 556 -53.23 60.65 9.73
N ASN A 557 -53.15 60.56 8.41
CA ASN A 557 -52.86 59.32 7.71
C ASN A 557 -51.47 58.77 8.06
N ALA A 558 -50.50 59.65 8.29
CA ALA A 558 -49.15 59.29 8.72
C ALA A 558 -49.04 59.04 10.23
N ASN A 559 -50.06 59.39 11.01
CA ASN A 559 -50.05 59.47 12.46
C ASN A 559 -48.87 60.30 13.01
N LEU A 560 -48.58 61.45 12.37
CA LEU A 560 -47.55 62.41 12.79
C LEU A 560 -48.14 63.79 13.12
N SER A 561 -47.58 64.47 14.12
CA SER A 561 -47.99 65.85 14.44
C SER A 561 -47.56 66.80 13.33
N LEU A 562 -48.42 67.75 12.95
CA LEU A 562 -48.18 68.72 11.88
C LEU A 562 -47.96 70.12 12.44
N PHE A 563 -46.89 70.77 12.01
CA PHE A 563 -46.61 72.18 12.29
C PHE A 563 -46.43 72.94 10.98
N LEU A 564 -47.26 73.95 10.73
CA LEU A 564 -47.19 74.82 9.57
C LEU A 564 -46.72 76.21 10.00
N TYR A 565 -45.62 76.66 9.41
CA TYR A 565 -45.01 77.97 9.65
C TYR A 565 -45.10 78.85 8.40
N ASP A 566 -45.11 80.17 8.61
CA ASP A 566 -44.84 81.13 7.54
C ASP A 566 -43.33 81.23 7.24
N SER A 567 -43.01 81.99 6.21
CA SER A 567 -41.66 82.32 5.75
C SER A 567 -40.84 83.09 6.80
N GLN A 568 -41.49 83.71 7.79
CA GLN A 568 -40.86 84.34 8.95
C GLN A 568 -40.71 83.37 10.15
N SER A 569 -40.99 82.08 9.96
CA SER A 569 -40.97 81.05 11.01
C SER A 569 -41.96 81.27 12.16
N GLN A 570 -43.04 82.02 11.93
CA GLN A 570 -44.16 82.10 12.86
C GLN A 570 -45.14 80.96 12.60
N VAL A 571 -45.70 80.40 13.68
CA VAL A 571 -46.65 79.29 13.60
C VAL A 571 -47.97 79.81 13.03
N ILE A 572 -48.39 79.25 11.88
CA ILE A 572 -49.69 79.51 11.26
C ILE A 572 -50.73 78.49 11.73
N TYR A 573 -50.32 77.22 11.86
CA TYR A 573 -51.20 76.13 12.22
C TYR A 573 -50.44 74.99 12.88
N THR A 574 -51.06 74.36 13.88
CA THR A 574 -50.54 73.15 14.53
C THR A 574 -51.65 72.13 14.68
N ARG A 575 -51.33 70.88 14.40
CA ARG A 575 -52.18 69.73 14.69
C ARG A 575 -51.33 68.68 15.40
N THR A 576 -51.49 68.57 16.71
CA THR A 576 -50.84 67.53 17.52
C THR A 576 -51.72 66.29 17.56
N LEU A 577 -51.14 65.12 17.34
CA LEU A 577 -51.86 63.86 17.52
C LEU A 577 -51.68 63.39 18.97
N GLY A 578 -52.78 63.33 19.71
CA GLY A 578 -52.80 63.02 21.15
C GLY A 578 -53.07 64.26 22.01
N GLY A 579 -54.34 64.68 22.00
CA GLY A 579 -54.99 65.53 23.00
C GLY A 579 -56.41 65.02 23.18
#